data_AF-A0AAE5C7X9-F1
#
_entry.id   AF-A0AAE5C7X9-F1
#
_cell.length_a   1.000
_cell.length_b   1.000
_cell.length_c   1.000
_cell.angle_alpha   90.00
_cell.angle_beta   90.00
_cell.angle_gamma   90.00
#
_symmetry.space_group_name_H-M   'P 1'
#
loop_
_entity.id
_entity.type
_entity.pdbx_description
1 polymer ?
#
loop_
_entity_poly.entity_id
_entity_poly.type
_entity_poly.pdbx_seq_one_letter_code
_entity_poly.pdbx_strand_id
1 'polypeptide(L)'
;MTDQRPALGHRPQATARIVHAAIMVGVLVVFGVFLFLRARMDPLAAGLATPILKWVGLGILAIAALVSYTIRARIPGPTANISREQWWADHFGTALVSWAVAEGGGLAAIILGWLAENSTVMAAGAAVALALLFVTRPGALEGAV
;
A
#
# COMPACT_ATOMS: atom_id res chain seq x y z
N MET A 1 40.17 26.88 -2.98
CA MET A 1 39.63 25.67 -3.63
C MET A 1 38.76 24.95 -2.61
N THR A 2 37.47 25.28 -2.58
CA THR A 2 36.48 24.61 -1.72
C THR A 2 35.97 23.38 -2.45
N ASP A 3 36.18 22.21 -1.82
CA ASP A 3 35.73 20.89 -2.27
C ASP A 3 34.18 20.85 -2.24
N GLN A 4 33.52 21.29 -3.32
CA GLN A 4 32.11 21.01 -3.56
C GLN A 4 31.97 19.54 -3.96
N ARG A 5 32.15 18.63 -3.02
CA ARG A 5 31.55 17.31 -3.18
C ARG A 5 30.05 17.56 -3.25
N PRO A 6 29.34 17.12 -4.31
CA PRO A 6 27.89 17.09 -4.23
C PRO A 6 27.59 16.24 -3.00
N ALA A 7 27.08 16.87 -1.94
CA ALA A 7 26.39 16.12 -0.91
C ALA A 7 25.50 15.16 -1.68
N LEU A 8 25.58 13.86 -1.40
CA LEU A 8 24.65 12.87 -1.92
C LEU A 8 23.30 13.23 -1.30
N GLY A 9 22.73 14.33 -1.82
CA GLY A 9 21.57 14.99 -1.28
C GLY A 9 20.49 13.96 -1.37
N HIS A 10 19.87 13.68 -0.23
CA HIS A 10 18.63 12.96 -0.23
C HIS A 10 17.78 13.53 -1.36
N ARG A 11 17.33 12.66 -2.26
CA ARG A 11 16.34 12.97 -3.29
C ARG A 11 15.02 12.38 -2.83
N PRO A 12 14.30 13.01 -1.89
CA PRO A 12 13.04 12.53 -1.35
C PRO A 12 12.09 12.00 -2.42
N GLN A 13 12.03 12.64 -3.59
CA GLN A 13 11.20 12.19 -4.69
C GLN A 13 11.61 10.82 -5.24
N ALA A 14 12.92 10.59 -5.43
CA ALA A 14 13.42 9.30 -5.90
C ALA A 14 13.17 8.20 -4.87
N THR A 15 13.43 8.50 -3.59
CA THR A 15 13.12 7.60 -2.47
C THR A 15 11.63 7.24 -2.44
N ALA A 16 10.75 8.23 -2.59
CA ALA A 16 9.31 8.02 -2.61
C ALA A 16 8.86 7.06 -3.72
N ARG A 17 9.42 7.19 -4.93
CA ARG A 17 9.14 6.30 -6.05
C ARG A 17 9.63 4.87 -5.80
N ILE A 18 10.83 4.71 -5.26
CA ILE A 18 11.41 3.39 -4.96
C ILE A 18 10.58 2.69 -3.88
N VAL A 19 10.28 3.39 -2.78
CA VAL A 19 9.50 2.83 -1.66
C VAL A 19 8.10 2.47 -2.10
N HIS A 20 7.41 3.34 -2.83
CA HIS A 20 6.07 3.04 -3.35
C HIS A 20 6.07 1.83 -4.31
N ALA A 21 7.04 1.75 -5.22
CA ALA A 21 7.18 0.61 -6.11
C ALA A 21 7.46 -0.69 -5.34
N ALA A 22 8.32 -0.64 -4.32
CA ALA A 22 8.61 -1.80 -3.47
C ALA A 22 7.35 -2.30 -2.73
N ILE A 23 6.54 -1.39 -2.19
CA ILE A 23 5.26 -1.72 -1.54
C ILE A 23 4.29 -2.36 -2.55
N MET A 24 4.12 -1.78 -3.74
CA MET A 24 3.26 -2.35 -4.78
C MET A 24 3.69 -3.77 -5.18
N VAL A 25 4.99 -3.96 -5.40
CA VAL A 25 5.55 -5.28 -5.74
C VAL A 25 5.37 -6.25 -4.57
N GLY A 26 5.55 -5.80 -3.33
CA GLY A 26 5.31 -6.59 -2.13
C GLY A 26 3.90 -7.18 -2.08
N VAL A 27 2.88 -6.35 -2.32
CA VAL A 27 1.47 -6.81 -2.40
C VAL A 27 1.28 -7.86 -3.50
N LEU A 28 1.85 -7.64 -4.68
CA LEU A 28 1.75 -8.60 -5.80
C LEU A 28 2.44 -9.93 -5.49
N VAL A 29 3.64 -9.89 -4.91
CA VAL A 29 4.40 -11.08 -4.52
C VAL A 29 3.64 -11.88 -3.47
N VAL A 30 3.15 -11.23 -2.41
CA VAL A 30 2.40 -11.92 -1.36
C VAL A 30 1.11 -12.52 -1.90
N PHE A 31 0.34 -11.77 -2.70
CA PHE A 31 -0.86 -12.30 -3.36
C PHE A 31 -0.55 -13.50 -4.25
N GLY A 32 0.53 -13.44 -5.04
CA GLY A 32 1.01 -14.54 -5.87
C GLY A 32 1.40 -15.77 -5.06
N VAL A 33 2.07 -15.59 -3.92
CA VAL A 33 2.41 -16.68 -2.99
C VAL A 33 1.15 -17.35 -2.46
N PHE A 34 0.15 -16.58 -2.01
CA PHE A 34 -1.10 -17.16 -1.51
C PHE A 34 -1.94 -17.86 -2.59
N LEU A 35 -1.91 -17.37 -3.84
CA LEU A 35 -2.47 -18.08 -4.99
C LEU A 35 -1.75 -19.41 -5.24
N PHE A 36 -0.42 -19.41 -5.21
CA PHE A 36 0.38 -20.62 -5.39
C PHE A 36 0.11 -21.63 -4.28
N LEU A 37 0.13 -21.21 -3.01
CA LEU A 37 -0.16 -22.07 -1.87
C LEU A 37 -1.56 -22.68 -1.99
N ARG A 38 -2.56 -21.89 -2.37
CA ARG A 38 -3.93 -22.38 -2.54
C ARG A 38 -4.08 -23.40 -3.67
N ALA A 39 -3.27 -23.30 -4.72
CA ALA A 39 -3.28 -24.25 -5.82
C ALA A 39 -2.54 -25.57 -5.51
N ARG A 40 -1.73 -25.60 -4.44
CA ARG A 40 -0.81 -26.71 -4.13
C ARG A 40 -1.07 -27.39 -2.80
N MET A 41 -1.73 -26.73 -1.87
CA MET A 41 -2.10 -27.28 -0.58
C MET A 41 -3.54 -27.78 -0.65
N ASP A 42 -3.77 -28.95 -0.09
CA ASP A 42 -5.14 -29.39 0.21
C ASP A 42 -5.82 -28.35 1.10
N PRO A 43 -7.15 -28.18 0.97
CA PRO A 43 -7.93 -27.35 1.88
C PRO A 43 -7.49 -27.63 3.30
N LEU A 44 -7.19 -26.57 4.06
CA LEU A 44 -6.75 -26.75 5.44
C LEU A 44 -7.91 -27.45 6.16
N ALA A 45 -7.72 -28.72 6.53
CA ALA A 45 -8.67 -29.49 7.35
C ALA A 45 -8.92 -28.86 8.74
N ALA A 46 -8.36 -27.67 8.99
CA ALA A 46 -8.51 -26.93 10.21
C ALA A 46 -9.90 -26.29 10.27
N GLY A 47 -10.62 -26.53 11.36
CA GLY A 47 -11.86 -25.83 11.74
C GLY A 47 -11.73 -24.32 11.95
N LEU A 48 -10.75 -23.68 11.30
CA LEU A 48 -10.52 -22.24 11.19
C LEU A 48 -11.21 -21.63 9.97
N ALA A 49 -11.82 -22.41 9.08
CA ALA A 49 -12.73 -21.93 8.03
C ALA A 49 -14.04 -21.36 8.63
N THR A 50 -13.90 -20.42 9.57
CA THR A 50 -15.02 -19.78 10.25
C THR A 50 -15.47 -18.58 9.42
N PRO A 51 -16.79 -18.45 9.15
CA PRO A 51 -17.36 -17.28 8.48
C PRO A 51 -16.95 -15.94 9.10
N ILE A 52 -16.53 -15.93 10.37
CA ILE A 52 -16.04 -14.74 11.06
C ILE A 52 -14.78 -14.16 10.42
N LEU A 53 -13.84 -14.97 9.93
CA LEU A 53 -12.59 -14.49 9.33
C LEU A 53 -12.84 -13.71 8.04
N LYS A 54 -13.84 -14.11 7.26
CA LYS A 54 -14.31 -13.34 6.09
C LYS A 54 -14.73 -11.94 6.51
N TRP A 55 -15.58 -11.82 7.51
CA TRP A 55 -16.10 -10.52 7.95
C TRP A 55 -15.03 -9.66 8.61
N VAL A 56 -14.14 -10.26 9.40
CA VAL A 56 -12.97 -9.56 9.97
C VAL A 56 -12.06 -9.05 8.87
N GLY A 57 -11.76 -9.87 7.85
CA GLY A 57 -10.93 -9.47 6.71
C GLY A 57 -11.52 -8.31 5.92
N LEU A 58 -12.82 -8.37 5.61
CA LEU A 58 -13.54 -7.27 4.95
C LEU A 58 -13.61 -6.02 5.83
N GLY A 59 -13.82 -6.17 7.13
CA GLY A 59 -13.84 -5.06 8.09
C GLY A 59 -12.49 -4.34 8.15
N ILE A 60 -11.39 -5.09 8.29
CA ILE A 60 -10.03 -4.54 8.26
C ILE A 60 -9.78 -3.83 6.93
N LEU A 61 -10.14 -4.45 5.80
CA LEU A 61 -9.96 -3.85 4.49
C LEU A 61 -10.72 -2.52 4.34
N ALA A 62 -11.98 -2.48 4.79
CA ALA A 62 -12.81 -1.29 4.74
C ALA A 62 -12.25 -0.17 5.63
N ILE A 63 -11.83 -0.50 6.85
CA ILE A 63 -11.19 0.47 7.77
C ILE A 63 -9.89 0.99 7.15
N ALA A 64 -9.04 0.12 6.63
CA ALA A 64 -7.79 0.52 5.98
C ALA A 64 -8.04 1.42 4.76
N ALA A 65 -9.02 1.10 3.92
CA ALA A 65 -9.40 1.94 2.79
C ALA A 65 -9.87 3.33 3.23
N LEU A 66 -10.75 3.39 4.25
CA LEU A 66 -11.25 4.64 4.80
C LEU A 66 -10.14 5.49 5.42
N VAL A 67 -9.25 4.87 6.20
CA VAL A 67 -8.12 5.54 6.84
C VAL A 67 -7.12 6.02 5.77
N SER A 68 -6.76 5.19 4.80
CA SER A 68 -5.86 5.56 3.72
C SER A 68 -6.42 6.72 2.89
N TYR A 69 -7.72 6.70 2.56
CA TYR A 69 -8.42 7.81 1.90
C TYR A 69 -8.37 9.09 2.74
N THR A 70 -8.66 9.00 4.04
CA THR A 70 -8.67 10.15 4.94
C THR A 70 -7.28 10.76 5.10
N ILE A 71 -6.23 9.94 5.16
CA ILE A 71 -4.84 10.42 5.21
C ILE A 71 -4.48 11.08 3.88
N ARG A 72 -4.84 10.45 2.74
CA ARG A 72 -4.57 11.03 1.42
C ARG A 72 -5.22 12.40 1.26
N ALA A 73 -6.45 12.58 1.70
CA ALA A 73 -7.16 13.85 1.62
C ALA A 73 -6.47 14.99 2.38
N ARG A 74 -5.57 14.67 3.32
CA ARG A 74 -4.77 15.65 4.09
C ARG A 74 -3.45 16.03 3.43
N ILE A 75 -3.06 15.35 2.33
CA ILE A 75 -1.82 15.65 1.62
C ILE A 75 -2.13 16.71 0.56
N PRO A 76 -1.69 17.97 0.73
CA PRO A 76 -1.96 19.03 -0.22
C PRO A 76 -1.18 18.82 -1.52
N GLY A 77 -1.74 19.25 -2.65
CA GLY A 77 -1.00 19.31 -3.92
C GLY A 77 0.17 20.31 -3.83
N PRO A 78 1.25 20.13 -4.63
CA PRO A 78 2.35 21.08 -4.65
C PRO A 78 1.89 22.48 -5.06
N THR A 79 2.27 23.51 -4.31
CA THR A 79 2.03 24.90 -4.70
C THR A 79 3.10 25.38 -5.67
N ALA A 80 2.79 26.37 -6.52
CA ALA A 80 3.71 26.87 -7.55
C ALA A 80 5.05 27.41 -7.01
N ASN A 81 5.13 27.71 -5.72
CA ASN A 81 6.28 28.37 -5.10
C ASN A 81 7.26 27.41 -4.40
N ILE A 82 6.97 26.11 -4.36
CA ILE A 82 7.83 25.11 -3.71
C ILE A 82 8.39 24.12 -4.73
N SER A 83 9.66 23.72 -4.55
CA SER A 83 10.25 22.67 -5.37
C SER A 83 9.65 21.31 -5.01
N ARG A 84 9.64 20.37 -5.97
CA ARG A 84 9.12 19.01 -5.72
C ARG A 84 9.90 18.26 -4.63
N GLU A 85 11.22 18.46 -4.58
CA GLU A 85 12.05 17.82 -3.57
C GLU A 85 11.73 18.35 -2.17
N GLN A 86 11.48 19.67 -2.04
CA GLN A 86 11.04 20.26 -0.78
C GLN A 86 9.66 19.72 -0.36
N TRP A 87 8.70 19.67 -1.29
CA TRP A 87 7.37 19.12 -1.02
C TRP A 87 7.44 17.67 -0.53
N TRP A 88 8.27 16.83 -1.16
CA TRP A 88 8.46 15.46 -0.69
C TRP A 88 9.17 15.39 0.65
N ALA A 89 10.15 16.25 0.93
CA ALA A 89 10.78 16.30 2.24
C ALA A 89 9.75 16.56 3.36
N ASP A 90 8.75 17.41 3.08
CA ASP A 90 7.73 17.83 4.06
C ASP A 90 6.57 16.82 4.19
N HIS A 91 6.24 16.08 3.12
CA HIS A 91 5.03 15.24 3.07
C HIS A 91 5.29 13.73 2.89
N PHE A 92 6.53 13.29 2.69
CA PHE A 92 6.86 11.87 2.48
C PHE A 92 6.38 10.98 3.61
N GLY A 93 6.53 11.41 4.88
CA GLY A 93 6.08 10.63 6.04
C GLY A 93 4.58 10.33 6.00
N THR A 94 3.75 11.34 5.72
CA THR A 94 2.30 11.18 5.62
C THR A 94 1.89 10.29 4.44
N ALA A 95 2.57 10.43 3.30
CA ALA A 95 2.37 9.56 2.13
C ALA A 95 2.72 8.11 2.46
N LEU A 96 3.85 7.87 3.13
CA LEU A 96 4.29 6.55 3.55
C LEU A 96 3.28 5.88 4.48
N VAL A 97 2.72 6.60 5.46
CA VAL A 97 1.66 6.07 6.33
C VAL A 97 0.41 5.69 5.53
N SER A 98 -0.01 6.52 4.57
CA SER A 98 -1.15 6.20 3.69
C SER A 98 -0.92 4.91 2.90
N TRP A 99 0.29 4.71 2.36
CA TRP A 99 0.68 3.51 1.64
C TRP A 99 0.77 2.29 2.54
N ALA A 100 1.38 2.41 3.72
CA ALA A 100 1.51 1.32 4.68
C ALA A 100 0.14 0.84 5.20
N VAL A 101 -0.82 1.77 5.40
CA VAL A 101 -2.19 1.41 5.77
C VAL A 101 -2.88 0.65 4.63
N ALA A 102 -2.73 1.11 3.38
CA ALA A 102 -3.31 0.43 2.22
C ALA A 102 -2.73 -0.97 2.03
N GLU A 103 -1.41 -1.12 2.12
CA GLU A 103 -0.70 -2.39 2.07
C GLU A 103 -1.15 -3.31 3.21
N GLY A 104 -1.04 -2.85 4.46
CA GLY A 104 -1.36 -3.65 5.64
C GLY A 104 -2.80 -4.15 5.63
N GLY A 105 -3.77 -3.31 5.25
CA GLY A 105 -5.17 -3.71 5.09
C GLY A 105 -5.39 -4.74 3.99
N GLY A 106 -4.73 -4.57 2.85
CA GLY A 106 -4.76 -5.53 1.74
C GLY A 106 -4.16 -6.88 2.12
N LEU A 107 -2.97 -6.88 2.70
CA LEU A 107 -2.27 -8.08 3.14
C LEU A 107 -3.07 -8.83 4.22
N ALA A 108 -3.65 -8.11 5.20
CA ALA A 108 -4.52 -8.72 6.19
C ALA A 108 -5.74 -9.40 5.54
N ALA A 109 -6.39 -8.75 4.58
CA ALA A 109 -7.51 -9.33 3.84
C ALA A 109 -7.10 -10.52 2.96
N ILE A 110 -5.91 -10.49 2.34
CA ILE A 110 -5.35 -11.63 1.60
C ILE A 110 -5.17 -12.83 2.52
N ILE A 111 -4.50 -12.64 3.67
CA ILE A 111 -4.22 -13.70 4.64
C ILE A 111 -5.53 -14.28 5.20
N LEU A 112 -6.44 -13.41 5.63
CA LEU A 112 -7.73 -13.84 6.20
C LEU A 112 -8.63 -14.49 5.14
N GLY A 113 -8.61 -14.01 3.90
CA GLY A 113 -9.30 -14.63 2.78
C GLY A 113 -8.74 -16.02 2.45
N TRP A 114 -7.43 -16.19 2.53
CA TRP A 114 -6.81 -17.50 2.37
C TRP A 114 -7.19 -18.47 3.50
N LEU A 115 -7.09 -18.03 4.77
CA LEU A 115 -7.47 -18.82 5.95
C LEU A 115 -8.97 -19.18 5.99
N ALA A 116 -9.83 -18.26 5.52
CA ALA A 116 -11.27 -18.48 5.43
C ALA A 116 -11.70 -19.31 4.21
N GLU A 117 -10.73 -19.81 3.43
CA GLU A 117 -10.97 -20.46 2.15
C GLU A 117 -11.86 -19.62 1.21
N ASN A 118 -11.73 -18.29 1.25
CA ASN A 118 -12.52 -17.36 0.46
C ASN A 118 -11.66 -16.56 -0.55
N SER A 119 -11.64 -17.03 -1.80
CA SER A 119 -10.88 -16.38 -2.88
C SER A 119 -11.39 -14.97 -3.20
N THR A 120 -12.67 -14.67 -2.96
CA THR A 120 -13.23 -13.33 -3.17
C THR A 120 -12.62 -12.32 -2.22
N VAL A 121 -12.53 -12.63 -0.92
CA VAL A 121 -11.89 -11.74 0.07
C VAL A 121 -10.41 -11.57 -0.24
N MET A 122 -9.74 -12.67 -0.62
CA MET A 122 -8.32 -12.64 -0.96
C MET A 122 -8.05 -11.73 -2.18
N ALA A 123 -8.83 -11.90 -3.25
CA ALA A 123 -8.75 -11.06 -4.44
C ALA A 123 -9.13 -9.61 -4.17
N ALA A 124 -10.16 -9.37 -3.34
CA ALA A 124 -10.56 -8.03 -2.93
C ALA A 124 -9.44 -7.32 -2.14
N GLY A 125 -8.75 -8.02 -1.25
CA GLY A 125 -7.60 -7.48 -0.51
C GLY A 125 -6.51 -6.97 -1.44
N ALA A 126 -6.10 -7.79 -2.41
CA ALA A 126 -5.13 -7.39 -3.42
C ALA A 126 -5.63 -6.23 -4.29
N ALA A 127 -6.85 -6.34 -4.84
CA ALA A 127 -7.41 -5.35 -5.74
C ALA A 127 -7.56 -3.97 -5.08
N VAL A 128 -8.09 -3.92 -3.85
CA VAL A 128 -8.29 -2.67 -3.12
C VAL A 128 -6.95 -2.05 -2.72
N ALA A 129 -6.00 -2.81 -2.20
CA ALA A 129 -4.68 -2.28 -1.87
C ALA A 129 -3.95 -1.73 -3.09
N LEU A 130 -3.96 -2.46 -4.21
CA LEU A 130 -3.36 -2.00 -5.46
C LEU A 130 -4.07 -0.77 -6.02
N ALA A 131 -5.41 -0.70 -5.94
CA ALA A 131 -6.16 0.48 -6.35
C ALA A 131 -5.80 1.71 -5.50
N LEU A 132 -5.75 1.56 -4.17
CA LEU A 132 -5.35 2.63 -3.25
C LEU A 132 -3.92 3.09 -3.50
N LEU A 133 -2.98 2.15 -3.65
CA LEU A 133 -1.59 2.47 -3.98
C LEU A 133 -1.47 3.15 -5.35
N PHE A 134 -2.27 2.73 -6.34
CA PHE A 134 -2.26 3.32 -7.67
C PHE A 134 -2.75 4.78 -7.66
N VAL A 135 -3.86 5.08 -6.99
CA VAL A 135 -4.37 6.46 -6.88
C VAL A 135 -3.49 7.34 -5.98
N THR A 136 -2.72 6.71 -5.08
CA THR A 136 -1.73 7.38 -4.22
C THR A 136 -0.29 7.31 -4.72
N ARG A 137 -0.09 6.95 -6.00
CA ARG A 137 1.25 6.92 -6.60
C ARG A 137 1.92 8.31 -6.55
N PRO A 138 3.27 8.38 -6.45
CA PRO A 138 4.00 9.63 -6.36
C PRO A 138 3.61 10.68 -7.41
N GLY A 139 3.47 10.28 -8.67
CA GLY A 139 3.05 11.21 -9.73
C GLY A 139 1.63 11.76 -9.59
N ALA A 140 0.71 11.01 -8.96
CA ALA A 140 -0.66 11.48 -8.70
C ALA A 140 -0.77 12.37 -7.46
N LEU A 141 0.18 12.25 -6.53
CA LEU A 141 0.32 13.16 -5.39
C LEU A 141 0.91 14.51 -5.85
N GLU A 142 1.89 14.46 -6.74
CA GLU A 142 2.52 15.66 -7.32
C GLU A 142 1.62 16.40 -8.33
N GLY A 143 0.70 15.69 -8.99
CA GLY A 143 -0.09 16.21 -10.11
C GLY A 143 -1.52 16.64 -9.75
N ALA A 144 -1.90 16.68 -8.48
CA ALA A 144 -3.19 17.20 -8.06
C ALA A 144 -3.20 18.73 -8.19
N VAL A 145 -3.54 19.20 -9.40
CA VAL A 145 -3.86 20.59 -9.75
C VAL A 145 -5.35 20.70 -9.95
#